data_AF-A0A9D2FQY1-F1
#
_entry.id   AF-A0A9D2FQY1-F1
#
_cell.length_a   1.000
_cell.length_b   1.000
_cell.length_c   1.000
_cell.angle_alpha   90.00
_cell.angle_beta   90.00
_cell.angle_gamma   90.00
#
_symmetry.space_group_name_H-M   'P 1'
#
loop_
_entity.id
_entity.type
_entity.pdbx_description
1 polymer ?
#
loop_
_entity_poly.entity_id
_entity_poly.type
_entity_poly.pdbx_seq_one_letter_code
_entity_poly.pdbx_strand_id
1 'polypeptide(L)'
;MCEGKKYLDFVTGKLKDRIHEVKASLAEGQKEIQDMHTYYWENYTEMDQYGYENFDNQQALLHQVNANQEQSFLLHRLEKMLDSPFFGRVDFRYEGEEEPETFYIGIGNFAQKAGHVPLIYDWRAPVSGL
;
A
#
# COMPACT_ATOMS: atom_id res chain seq x y z
N MET A 1 16.45 17.51 20.71
CA MET A 1 15.79 17.21 19.42
C MET A 1 14.34 17.62 19.52
N CYS A 2 13.86 18.50 18.64
CA CYS A 2 12.44 18.92 18.60
C CYS A 2 11.54 17.70 18.35
N GLU A 3 10.40 17.65 19.03
CA GLU A 3 9.44 16.54 18.99
C GLU A 3 8.97 16.19 17.56
N GLY A 4 8.69 17.21 16.74
CA GLY A 4 8.30 17.01 15.33
C GLY A 4 9.38 16.31 14.48
N LYS A 5 10.67 16.51 14.78
CA LYS A 5 11.75 15.81 14.07
C LYS A 5 11.77 14.32 14.43
N LYS A 6 11.55 13.99 15.70
CA LYS A 6 11.46 12.59 16.15
C LYS A 6 10.29 11.87 15.48
N TYR A 7 9.13 12.54 15.37
CA TYR A 7 7.97 11.96 14.70
C TYR A 7 8.20 11.76 13.20
N LEU A 8 8.81 12.75 12.53
CA LEU A 8 9.19 12.61 11.12
C LEU A 8 10.14 11.43 10.90
N ASP A 9 11.17 11.28 11.73
CA ASP A 9 12.11 10.16 11.65
C ASP A 9 11.40 8.82 11.88
N PHE A 10 10.49 8.76 12.84
CA PHE A 10 9.66 7.57 13.12
C PHE A 10 8.79 7.18 11.92
N VAL A 11 8.02 8.11 11.37
CA VAL A 11 7.12 7.86 10.23
C VAL A 11 7.92 7.49 8.98
N THR A 12 9.05 8.15 8.74
CA THR A 12 9.97 7.83 7.65
C THR A 12 10.50 6.40 7.77
N GLY A 13 10.86 5.98 8.99
CA GLY A 13 11.25 4.59 9.27
C GLY A 13 10.13 3.62 8.90
N LYS A 14 8.89 3.89 9.34
CA LYS A 14 7.73 3.04 9.03
C LYS A 14 7.39 3.00 7.54
N LEU A 15 7.52 4.12 6.83
CA LEU A 15 7.33 4.15 5.38
C LEU A 15 8.38 3.28 4.67
N LYS A 16 9.65 3.36 5.08
CA LYS A 16 10.73 2.53 4.53
C LYS A 16 10.50 1.04 4.78
N ASP A 17 10.11 0.67 6.00
CA ASP A 17 9.76 -0.72 6.35
C ASP A 17 8.64 -1.23 5.44
N ARG A 18 7.57 -0.43 5.28
CA ARG A 18 6.42 -0.80 4.45
C ARG A 18 6.78 -0.88 2.96
N ILE A 19 7.60 0.02 2.45
CA ILE A 19 8.12 -0.02 1.08
C ILE A 19 8.92 -1.30 0.86
N HIS A 20 9.74 -1.70 1.82
CA HIS A 20 10.54 -2.93 1.72
C HIS A 20 9.65 -4.18 1.64
N GLU A 21 8.63 -4.26 2.50
CA GLU A 21 7.65 -5.35 2.48
C GLU A 21 6.89 -5.41 1.14
N VAL A 22 6.40 -4.27 0.64
CA VAL A 22 5.65 -4.23 -0.62
C VAL A 22 6.57 -4.58 -1.80
N LYS A 23 7.83 -4.13 -1.82
CA LYS A 23 8.81 -4.52 -2.85
C LYS A 23 9.07 -6.02 -2.86
N ALA A 24 9.20 -6.64 -1.69
CA ALA A 24 9.39 -8.09 -1.59
C ALA A 24 8.16 -8.85 -2.11
N SER A 25 6.96 -8.46 -1.68
CA SER A 25 5.70 -9.06 -2.15
C SER A 25 5.47 -8.87 -3.65
N LEU A 26 5.85 -7.71 -4.20
CA LEU A 26 5.75 -7.43 -5.63
C LEU A 26 6.66 -8.35 -6.46
N ALA A 27 7.90 -8.56 -5.99
CA ALA A 27 8.85 -9.45 -6.63
C ALA A 27 8.39 -10.91 -6.60
N GLU A 28 7.81 -11.35 -5.48
CA GLU A 28 7.19 -12.68 -5.36
C GLU A 28 6.01 -12.83 -6.34
N GLY A 29 5.07 -11.88 -6.37
CA GLY A 29 3.95 -11.93 -7.30
C GLY A 29 4.38 -11.87 -8.77
N GLN A 30 5.47 -11.18 -9.11
CA GLN A 30 6.03 -11.18 -10.47
C GLN A 30 6.57 -12.57 -10.85
N LYS A 31 7.21 -13.25 -9.90
CA LYS A 31 7.69 -14.62 -10.09
C LYS A 31 6.51 -15.58 -10.27
N GLU A 32 5.46 -15.47 -9.46
CA GLU A 32 4.25 -16.30 -9.60
C GLU A 32 3.59 -16.14 -10.97
N ILE A 33 3.47 -14.90 -11.48
CA ILE A 33 2.97 -14.63 -12.82
C ILE A 33 3.84 -15.30 -13.90
N GLN A 34 5.16 -15.26 -13.73
CA GLN A 34 6.10 -15.90 -14.67
C GLN A 34 6.02 -17.43 -14.62
N ASP A 35 5.90 -18.00 -13.43
CA ASP A 35 5.74 -19.44 -13.22
C ASP A 35 4.41 -19.92 -13.83
N MET A 36 3.32 -19.18 -13.65
CA MET A 36 2.03 -19.44 -14.30
C MET A 36 2.13 -19.39 -15.83
N HIS A 37 2.82 -18.38 -16.38
CA HIS A 37 3.02 -18.27 -17.83
C HIS A 37 3.82 -19.45 -18.38
N THR A 38 4.86 -19.89 -17.65
CA THR A 38 5.70 -21.03 -18.03
C THR A 38 4.88 -22.33 -18.01
N TYR A 39 4.14 -22.57 -16.93
CA TYR A 39 3.24 -23.71 -16.82
C TYR A 39 2.21 -23.76 -17.95
N TYR A 40 1.57 -22.62 -18.25
CA TYR A 40 0.60 -22.53 -19.33
C TYR A 40 1.22 -22.85 -20.70
N TRP A 41 2.42 -22.33 -20.98
CA TRP A 41 3.10 -22.55 -22.25
C TRP A 41 3.55 -24.01 -22.43
N GLU A 42 4.10 -24.62 -21.38
CA GLU A 42 4.58 -26.01 -21.41
C GLU A 42 3.45 -27.04 -21.57
N ASN A 43 2.26 -26.74 -21.03
CA ASN A 43 1.10 -27.63 -21.06
C ASN A 43 0.05 -27.23 -22.12
N TYR A 44 0.34 -26.23 -22.96
CA TYR A 44 -0.61 -25.67 -23.92
C TYR A 44 -1.20 -26.70 -24.88
N THR A 45 -0.41 -27.70 -25.29
CA THR A 45 -0.85 -28.78 -26.20
C THR A 45 -1.63 -29.89 -25.52
N GLU A 46 -1.64 -29.93 -24.19
CA GLU A 46 -2.29 -30.97 -23.37
C GLU A 46 -3.62 -30.50 -22.75
N MET A 47 -3.95 -29.20 -22.87
CA MET A 47 -5.21 -28.65 -22.36
C MET A 47 -6.43 -29.15 -23.13
N ASP A 48 -7.52 -29.38 -22.40
CA ASP A 48 -8.70 -30.11 -22.89
C ASP A 48 -9.36 -29.50 -24.17
N GLN A 49 -10.13 -30.33 -24.87
CA GLN A 49 -10.82 -29.96 -26.12
C GLN A 49 -11.98 -28.95 -25.89
N TYR A 50 -12.42 -28.75 -24.64
CA TYR A 50 -13.61 -27.97 -24.28
C TYR A 50 -13.29 -26.57 -23.73
N GLY A 51 -12.02 -26.27 -23.45
CA GLY A 51 -11.49 -24.96 -23.10
C GLY A 51 -11.70 -24.52 -21.64
N TYR A 52 -12.22 -25.38 -20.75
CA TYR A 52 -12.51 -25.02 -19.35
C TYR A 52 -11.23 -24.75 -18.56
N GLU A 53 -10.22 -25.61 -18.68
CA GLU A 53 -8.93 -25.43 -18.00
C GLU A 53 -8.20 -24.16 -18.48
N ASN A 54 -8.32 -23.83 -19.77
CA ASN A 54 -7.73 -22.61 -20.31
C ASN A 54 -8.42 -21.36 -19.73
N PHE A 55 -9.75 -21.36 -19.65
CA PHE A 55 -10.52 -20.25 -19.07
C PHE A 55 -10.14 -19.99 -17.60
N ASP A 56 -10.10 -21.04 -16.77
CA ASP A 56 -9.74 -20.90 -15.35
C ASP A 56 -8.30 -20.39 -15.16
N ASN A 57 -7.36 -20.88 -15.96
CA ASN A 57 -5.97 -20.43 -15.94
C ASN A 57 -5.82 -18.97 -16.37
N GLN A 58 -6.54 -18.54 -17.42
CA GLN A 58 -6.56 -17.15 -17.85
C GLN A 58 -7.16 -16.24 -16.77
N GLN A 59 -8.25 -16.65 -16.14
CA GLN A 59 -8.88 -15.88 -15.06
C GLN A 59 -7.96 -15.76 -13.85
N ALA A 60 -7.31 -16.85 -13.42
CA ALA A 60 -6.33 -16.82 -12.34
C ALA A 60 -5.16 -15.89 -12.66
N LEU A 61 -4.64 -15.94 -13.89
CA LEU A 61 -3.57 -15.06 -14.35
C LEU A 61 -3.99 -13.59 -14.31
N LEU A 62 -5.19 -13.27 -14.81
CA LEU A 62 -5.74 -11.92 -14.78
C LEU A 62 -5.85 -11.39 -13.35
N HIS A 63 -6.33 -12.21 -12.43
CA HIS A 63 -6.39 -11.84 -11.01
C HIS A 63 -5.01 -11.54 -10.43
N GLN A 64 -4.01 -12.37 -10.71
CA GLN A 64 -2.64 -12.16 -10.23
C GLN A 64 -2.01 -10.90 -10.82
N VAL A 65 -2.17 -10.66 -12.12
CA VAL A 65 -1.68 -9.45 -12.79
C VAL A 65 -2.32 -8.21 -12.19
N ASN A 66 -3.64 -8.21 -11.97
CA ASN A 66 -4.35 -7.08 -11.38
C ASN A 66 -3.87 -6.81 -9.94
N ALA A 67 -3.74 -7.85 -9.12
CA ALA A 67 -3.22 -7.72 -7.76
C ALA A 67 -1.79 -7.15 -7.74
N ASN A 68 -0.92 -7.61 -8.64
CA ASN A 68 0.44 -7.09 -8.77
C ASN A 68 0.46 -5.61 -9.21
N GLN A 69 -0.43 -5.22 -10.13
CA GLN A 69 -0.60 -3.82 -10.52
C GLN A 69 -1.05 -2.94 -9.36
N GLU A 70 -2.02 -3.38 -8.55
CA GLU A 70 -2.45 -2.66 -7.35
C GLU A 70 -1.31 -2.46 -6.35
N GLN A 71 -0.48 -3.49 -6.13
CA GLN A 71 0.72 -3.39 -5.28
C GLN A 71 1.75 -2.40 -5.85
N SER A 72 1.93 -2.37 -7.17
CA SER A 72 2.80 -1.41 -7.85
C SER A 72 2.32 0.04 -7.66
N PHE A 73 1.01 0.29 -7.79
CA PHE A 73 0.43 1.61 -7.51
C PHE A 73 0.58 2.01 -6.05
N LEU A 74 0.38 1.06 -5.12
CA LEU A 74 0.61 1.28 -3.70
C LEU A 74 2.07 1.66 -3.43
N LEU A 75 3.03 0.94 -4.03
CA LEU A 75 4.45 1.21 -3.89
C LEU A 75 4.80 2.62 -4.35
N HIS A 76 4.36 3.01 -5.56
CA HIS A 76 4.60 4.35 -6.10
C HIS A 76 4.04 5.44 -5.19
N ARG A 77 2.86 5.20 -4.59
CA ARG A 77 2.28 6.14 -3.61
C ARG A 77 3.16 6.25 -2.36
N LEU A 78 3.62 5.12 -1.81
CA LEU A 78 4.48 5.12 -0.62
C LEU A 78 5.82 5.82 -0.88
N GLU A 79 6.41 5.64 -2.06
CA GLU A 79 7.65 6.32 -2.46
C GLU A 79 7.43 7.85 -2.52
N LYS A 80 6.32 8.31 -3.11
CA LYS A 80 5.96 9.74 -3.08
C LYS A 80 5.73 10.28 -1.66
N MET A 81 5.12 9.47 -0.79
CA MET A 81 4.95 9.85 0.62
C MET A 81 6.29 9.91 1.34
N LEU A 82 7.29 9.11 0.96
CA LEU A 82 8.61 9.16 1.58
C LEU A 82 9.34 10.49 1.33
N ASP A 83 9.13 11.11 0.17
CA ASP A 83 9.72 12.40 -0.18
C ASP A 83 9.21 13.54 0.72
N SER A 84 7.92 13.49 1.08
CA SER A 84 7.28 14.44 1.99
C SER A 84 6.13 13.76 2.75
N PRO A 85 6.42 13.12 3.91
CA PRO A 85 5.44 12.28 4.63
C PRO A 85 4.17 13.05 5.02
N PHE A 86 4.32 14.26 5.52
CA PHE A 86 3.23 15.16 5.86
C PHE A 86 3.69 16.61 5.65
N PHE A 87 2.75 17.51 5.35
CA PHE A 87 3.02 18.94 5.17
C PHE A 87 2.36 19.81 6.24
N GLY A 88 1.44 19.26 7.03
CA GLY A 88 0.72 19.98 8.08
C GLY A 88 0.60 19.17 9.37
N ARG A 89 0.47 19.89 10.48
CA ARG A 89 0.10 19.35 11.79
C ARG A 89 -1.09 20.17 12.31
N VAL A 90 -2.10 19.49 12.82
CA VAL A 90 -3.28 20.10 13.45
C VAL A 90 -3.46 19.47 14.81
N ASP A 91 -3.58 20.30 15.84
CA ASP A 91 -3.83 19.86 17.21
C ASP A 91 -5.29 20.21 17.56
N PHE A 92 -6.12 19.19 17.79
CA PHE A 92 -7.50 19.37 18.24
C PHE A 92 -7.58 19.21 19.75
N ARG A 93 -8.27 20.13 20.43
CA ARG A 93 -8.57 19.99 21.85
C ARG A 93 -10.08 20.02 22.02
N TYR A 94 -10.63 18.89 22.45
CA TYR A 94 -12.07 18.75 22.72
C TYR A 94 -12.43 19.36 24.08
N GLU A 95 -13.67 19.83 24.23
CA GLU A 95 -14.16 20.34 25.51
C GLU A 95 -14.15 19.23 26.56
N GLY A 96 -13.38 19.43 27.63
CA GLY A 96 -13.23 18.46 28.73
C GLY A 96 -11.96 17.60 28.67
N GLU A 97 -11.14 17.72 27.63
CA GLU A 97 -9.82 17.07 27.55
C GLU A 97 -8.69 18.04 27.93
N GLU A 98 -7.74 17.58 28.74
CA GLU A 98 -6.55 18.37 29.12
C GLU A 98 -5.49 18.40 28.00
N GLU A 99 -5.34 17.29 27.26
CA GLU A 99 -4.30 17.12 26.24
C GLU A 99 -4.90 17.22 24.82
N PRO A 100 -4.27 17.95 23.90
CA PRO A 100 -4.72 18.01 22.51
C PRO A 100 -4.35 16.73 21.74
N GLU A 101 -5.26 16.27 20.88
CA GLU A 101 -5.01 15.21 19.92
C GLU A 101 -4.30 15.77 18.68
N THR A 102 -3.14 15.19 18.33
CA THR A 102 -2.28 15.66 17.23
C THR A 102 -2.52 14.84 15.95
N PHE A 103 -2.81 15.54 14.86
CA PHE A 103 -3.00 14.96 13.53
C PHE A 103 -1.95 15.46 12.55
N TYR A 104 -1.36 14.54 11.78
CA TYR A 104 -0.42 14.86 10.71
C TYR A 104 -1.10 14.69 9.35
N ILE A 105 -1.07 15.75 8.52
CA ILE A 105 -1.78 15.82 7.25
C ILE A 105 -0.78 15.70 6.10
N GLY A 106 -1.02 14.75 5.20
CA GLY A 106 -0.18 14.48 4.04
C GLY A 106 -0.97 14.23 2.76
N ILE A 107 -0.25 13.80 1.73
CA ILE A 107 -0.81 13.55 0.38
C ILE A 107 -1.60 12.23 0.28
N GLY A 108 -1.58 11.41 1.32
CA GLY A 108 -2.22 10.10 1.36
C GLY A 108 -2.29 9.57 2.79
N ASN A 109 -3.19 8.61 3.00
CA ASN A 109 -3.37 7.97 4.29
C ASN A 109 -2.28 6.90 4.52
N PHE A 110 -1.63 6.92 5.67
CA PHE A 110 -0.63 5.92 6.05
C PHE A 110 -0.82 5.50 7.50
N ALA A 111 -0.98 4.19 7.70
CA ALA A 111 -1.04 3.54 9.01
C ALA A 111 0.03 2.45 9.06
N GLN A 112 0.49 2.11 10.27
CA GLN A 112 1.50 1.06 10.44
C GLN A 112 1.03 -0.30 9.91
N LYS A 113 -0.27 -0.59 10.02
CA LYS A 113 -0.92 -1.80 9.51
C LYS A 113 -2.31 -1.44 9.01
N ALA A 114 -2.86 -2.26 8.11
CA ALA A 114 -4.23 -2.11 7.65
C ALA A 114 -5.21 -2.14 8.84
N GLY A 115 -6.13 -1.17 8.89
CA GLY A 115 -7.14 -1.05 9.94
C GLY A 115 -6.67 -0.38 11.25
N HIS A 116 -5.38 -0.01 11.37
CA HIS A 116 -4.89 0.76 12.52
C HIS A 116 -5.12 2.27 12.33
N VAL A 117 -5.03 3.01 13.43
CA VAL A 117 -5.07 4.48 13.44
C VAL A 117 -4.00 5.02 12.49
N PRO A 118 -4.36 5.91 11.55
CA PRO A 118 -3.39 6.53 10.66
C PRO A 118 -2.35 7.34 11.41
N LEU A 119 -1.09 7.19 10.98
CA LEU A 119 0.00 8.09 11.36
C LEU A 119 -0.03 9.36 10.50
N ILE A 120 -0.47 9.25 9.25
CA ILE A 120 -0.68 10.38 8.34
C ILE A 120 -2.08 10.27 7.76
N TYR A 121 -2.81 11.37 7.78
CA TYR A 121 -4.15 11.51 7.22
C TYR A 121 -4.09 12.15 5.82
N ASP A 122 -4.89 11.64 4.90
CA ASP A 122 -5.08 12.24 3.57
C ASP A 122 -5.92 13.52 3.69
N TRP A 123 -5.42 14.64 3.15
CA TRP A 123 -6.10 15.93 3.18
C TRP A 123 -7.46 15.95 2.45
N ARG A 124 -7.74 14.95 1.60
CA ARG A 124 -9.03 14.80 0.90
C ARG A 124 -10.05 14.00 1.71
N ALA A 125 -9.64 13.37 2.80
CA ALA A 125 -10.55 12.61 3.62
C ALA A 125 -11.54 13.57 4.30
N PRO A 126 -12.84 13.23 4.42
CA PRO A 126 -13.86 14.12 5.01
C PRO A 126 -13.62 14.50 6.49
N VAL A 127 -12.60 13.90 7.14
CA VAL A 127 -12.05 14.33 8.44
C VAL A 127 -11.31 15.69 8.35
N SER A 128 -10.99 16.17 7.15
CA SER A 128 -10.30 17.44 6.88
C SER A 128 -11.23 18.66 6.81
N GLY A 129 -12.52 18.49 7.15
CA GLY A 129 -13.52 19.56 7.19
C GLY A 129 -14.18 19.77 8.56
N LEU A 130 -13.59 19.25 9.63
CA LEU A 130 -14.04 19.47 11.01
C LEU A 130 -13.59 20.85 11.53
#